data_AF-A0A8T0NNR4-F1
#
_entry.id   AF-A0A8T0NNR4-F1
#
_cell.length_a   1.000
_cell.length_b   1.000
_cell.length_c   1.000
_cell.angle_alpha   90.00
_cell.angle_beta   90.00
_cell.angle_gamma   90.00
#
_symmetry.space_group_name_H-M   'P 1'
#
loop_
_entity.id
_entity.type
_entity.pdbx_description
1 polymer ?
#
loop_
_entity_poly.entity_id
_entity_poly.type
_entity_poly.pdbx_seq_one_letter_code
_entity_poly.pdbx_strand_id
1 'polypeptide(L)'
;MAGGKGALLLCVAIVLLAIGNGGAEARKQGKQSLGFYELRRGEFSMVVTNWGATILAVRIPDKNGHIGDVVLGYKDIGSYVNDTTYFGALVGRVANRIAGGRFTIRDRPYHTFRNDGNNTLHGGHRGFGQVFWSVRERVTGEFPHITFSYRSYDGEQGFPGALDVLVTYKIDGDCSYSVTMYARPLDKPTPVNLAQHTYWNLRGHGNGTVLGHAVQIFASAATSSRREPSRRSPGRPSTSGPPRRPARASRRWRAAATTSTSCWTARRTGRGCARWRW
;
A
#
# COMPACT_ATOMS: atom_id res chain seq x y z
N MET A 1 -41.23 -83.39 -3.52
CA MET A 1 -41.71 -83.56 -2.13
C MET A 1 -40.66 -82.99 -1.19
N ALA A 2 -41.08 -82.04 -0.32
CA ALA A 2 -40.44 -81.50 0.90
C ALA A 2 -38.95 -81.09 0.83
N GLY A 3 -38.53 -79.86 1.09
CA GLY A 3 -38.80 -78.92 2.20
C GLY A 3 -37.40 -78.54 2.77
N GLY A 4 -37.05 -77.36 3.29
CA GLY A 4 -37.70 -76.09 3.55
C GLY A 4 -36.65 -75.09 4.12
N LYS A 5 -36.90 -73.80 3.87
CA LYS A 5 -36.67 -72.58 4.70
C LYS A 5 -35.31 -72.29 5.39
N GLY A 6 -34.79 -71.09 5.09
CA GLY A 6 -33.93 -70.22 5.93
C GLY A 6 -33.22 -69.17 5.04
N ALA A 7 -33.69 -67.93 4.90
CA ALA A 7 -33.40 -66.75 5.74
C ALA A 7 -31.88 -66.57 6.01
N LEU A 8 -31.20 -65.43 5.89
CA LEU A 8 -31.46 -64.02 5.56
C LEU A 8 -30.07 -63.32 5.71
N LEU A 9 -29.77 -62.24 4.94
CA LEU A 9 -28.65 -61.27 5.11
C LEU A 9 -27.21 -61.80 4.87
N LEU A 10 -26.28 -61.07 4.24
CA LEU A 10 -25.91 -59.68 4.51
C LEU A 10 -25.16 -59.08 3.30
N CYS A 11 -25.79 -58.18 2.54
CA CYS A 11 -25.07 -57.23 1.68
C CYS A 11 -24.54 -56.10 2.57
N VAL A 12 -23.23 -56.05 2.80
CA VAL A 12 -22.60 -54.92 3.49
C VAL A 12 -22.50 -53.75 2.52
N ALA A 13 -23.53 -52.89 2.52
CA ALA A 13 -23.42 -51.55 1.98
C ALA A 13 -22.90 -50.63 3.11
N ILE A 14 -21.65 -50.18 2.97
CA ILE A 14 -21.09 -49.17 3.87
C ILE A 14 -21.76 -47.83 3.53
N VAL A 15 -22.75 -47.44 4.35
CA VAL A 15 -23.28 -46.07 4.39
C VAL A 15 -22.40 -45.29 5.37
N LEU A 16 -21.48 -44.48 4.84
CA LEU A 16 -20.84 -43.43 5.63
C LEU A 16 -21.73 -42.18 5.58
N LEU A 17 -22.60 -42.06 6.59
CA LEU A 17 -23.22 -40.80 6.98
C LEU A 17 -22.15 -39.91 7.63
N ALA A 18 -21.70 -38.86 6.94
CA ALA A 18 -21.03 -37.74 7.55
C ALA A 18 -22.01 -36.56 7.61
N ILE A 19 -22.65 -36.39 8.77
CA ILE A 19 -23.34 -35.17 9.17
C ILE A 19 -22.30 -34.28 9.84
N GLY A 20 -22.15 -33.04 9.37
CA GLY A 20 -21.21 -32.09 9.97
C GLY A 20 -21.05 -30.82 9.16
N ASN A 21 -22.12 -30.03 9.08
CA ASN A 21 -22.10 -28.67 8.56
C ASN A 21 -21.24 -27.79 9.49
N GLY A 22 -20.11 -27.29 9.00
CA GLY A 22 -19.31 -26.32 9.77
C GLY A 22 -17.87 -26.21 9.31
N GLY A 23 -17.59 -25.22 8.46
CA GLY A 23 -16.24 -24.69 8.26
C GLY A 23 -15.74 -24.72 6.83
N ALA A 24 -15.34 -23.53 6.37
CA ALA A 24 -14.65 -23.24 5.12
C ALA A 24 -15.49 -23.37 3.84
N GLU A 25 -16.35 -22.37 3.60
CA GLU A 25 -16.51 -21.89 2.23
C GLU A 25 -15.14 -21.42 1.72
N ALA A 26 -14.40 -22.34 1.10
CA ALA A 26 -13.28 -22.01 0.24
C ALA A 26 -13.85 -21.17 -0.91
N ARG A 27 -13.80 -19.85 -0.74
CA ARG A 27 -14.22 -18.87 -1.74
C ARG A 27 -13.44 -19.19 -3.02
N LYS A 28 -14.13 -19.66 -4.06
CA LYS A 28 -13.61 -19.69 -5.42
C LYS A 28 -13.24 -18.24 -5.79
N GLN A 29 -11.99 -17.84 -5.54
CA GLN A 29 -11.43 -16.65 -6.14
C GLN A 29 -11.36 -16.94 -7.63
N GLY A 30 -12.32 -16.42 -8.39
CA GLY A 30 -12.22 -16.38 -9.84
C GLY A 30 -10.86 -15.77 -10.22
N LYS A 31 -10.25 -16.30 -11.28
CA LYS A 31 -8.94 -15.87 -11.78
C LYS A 31 -8.90 -14.32 -11.85
N GLN A 32 -8.19 -13.69 -10.90
CA GLN A 32 -8.05 -12.24 -10.92
C GLN A 32 -7.15 -11.88 -12.10
N SER A 33 -7.72 -11.16 -13.08
CA SER A 33 -6.96 -10.67 -14.23
C SER A 33 -6.27 -9.36 -13.87
N LEU A 34 -5.05 -9.20 -14.38
CA LEU A 34 -4.33 -7.94 -14.33
C LEU A 34 -5.07 -6.90 -15.19
N GLY A 35 -5.31 -5.72 -14.62
CA GLY A 35 -5.99 -4.61 -15.27
C GLY A 35 -5.20 -3.31 -15.17
N PHE A 36 -5.31 -2.49 -16.20
CA PHE A 36 -4.74 -1.15 -16.30
C PHE A 36 -5.87 -0.17 -16.60
N TYR A 37 -5.95 0.90 -15.82
CA TYR A 37 -7.08 1.83 -15.86
C TYR A 37 -6.55 3.25 -15.96
N GLU A 38 -6.94 3.92 -17.03
CA GLU A 38 -6.68 5.36 -17.19
C GLU A 38 -7.88 6.17 -16.71
N LEU A 39 -7.59 7.15 -15.85
CA LEU A 39 -8.45 8.30 -15.54
C LEU A 39 -7.93 9.48 -16.37
N ARG A 40 -8.81 10.17 -17.10
CA ARG A 40 -8.42 11.32 -17.94
C ARG A 40 -9.44 12.45 -17.80
N ARG A 41 -8.94 13.67 -17.60
CA ARG A 41 -9.69 14.92 -17.67
C ARG A 41 -8.88 15.94 -18.46
N GLY A 42 -9.30 16.25 -19.68
CA GLY A 42 -8.50 17.06 -20.60
C GLY A 42 -7.11 16.47 -20.82
N GLU A 43 -6.07 17.28 -20.62
CA GLU A 43 -4.67 16.88 -20.76
C GLU A 43 -4.08 16.18 -19.51
N PHE A 44 -4.78 16.20 -18.37
CA PHE A 44 -4.37 15.45 -17.19
C PHE A 44 -4.86 14.00 -17.29
N SER A 45 -3.92 13.04 -17.26
CA SER A 45 -4.25 11.63 -17.06
C SER A 45 -3.46 10.94 -15.95
N MET A 46 -4.07 9.92 -15.36
CA MET A 46 -3.48 9.04 -14.36
C MET A 46 -3.73 7.60 -14.77
N VAL A 47 -2.69 6.77 -14.76
CA VAL A 47 -2.81 5.33 -15.02
C VAL A 47 -2.58 4.58 -13.72
N VAL A 48 -3.52 3.71 -13.36
CA VAL A 48 -3.44 2.83 -12.20
C VAL A 48 -3.62 1.37 -12.59
N THR A 49 -3.09 0.43 -11.81
CA THR A 49 -3.31 -1.00 -11.99
C THR A 49 -3.90 -1.63 -10.74
N ASN A 50 -4.65 -2.73 -10.91
CA ASN A 50 -5.18 -3.49 -9.79
C ASN A 50 -4.13 -4.34 -9.06
N TRP A 51 -2.90 -4.45 -9.57
CA TRP A 51 -1.78 -4.99 -8.80
C TRP A 51 -1.29 -3.94 -7.81
N GLY A 52 -1.44 -4.20 -6.51
CA GLY A 52 -1.03 -3.29 -5.44
C GLY A 52 -1.80 -1.97 -5.39
N ALA A 53 -2.92 -1.86 -6.12
CA ALA A 53 -3.61 -0.61 -6.40
C ALA A 53 -2.64 0.51 -6.83
N THR A 54 -1.68 0.18 -7.70
CA THR A 54 -0.48 0.98 -7.96
C THR A 54 -0.74 2.13 -8.94
N ILE A 55 -0.20 3.33 -8.65
CA ILE A 55 -0.10 4.42 -9.62
C ILE A 55 1.11 4.17 -10.53
N LEU A 56 0.85 4.03 -11.83
CA LEU A 56 1.88 3.74 -12.84
C LEU A 56 2.36 4.99 -13.57
N ALA A 57 1.47 5.97 -13.78
CA ALA A 57 1.78 7.21 -14.49
C ALA A 57 0.86 8.35 -14.02
N VAL A 58 1.39 9.57 -14.03
CA VAL A 58 0.65 10.81 -13.78
C VAL A 58 1.15 11.82 -14.81
N ARG A 59 0.34 12.07 -15.84
CA ARG A 59 0.70 12.89 -16.99
C ARG A 59 0.00 14.23 -16.91
N ILE A 60 0.76 15.31 -16.88
CA ILE A 60 0.25 16.68 -16.75
C ILE A 60 1.03 17.63 -17.67
N PRO A 61 0.40 18.69 -18.20
CA PRO A 61 1.08 19.70 -19.00
C PRO A 61 1.96 20.61 -18.12
N ASP A 62 3.14 20.97 -18.64
CA ASP A 62 3.99 22.00 -18.08
C ASP A 62 3.49 23.42 -18.44
N LYS A 63 4.26 24.45 -18.09
CA LYS A 63 3.88 25.85 -18.37
C LYS A 63 3.83 26.20 -19.87
N ASN A 64 4.42 25.38 -20.73
CA ASN A 64 4.46 25.53 -22.18
C ASN A 64 3.48 24.58 -22.88
N GLY A 65 2.69 23.80 -22.12
CA GLY A 65 1.76 22.81 -22.66
C GLY A 65 2.38 21.44 -22.96
N HIS A 66 3.66 21.21 -22.65
CA HIS A 66 4.26 19.89 -22.87
C HIS A 66 3.81 18.91 -21.79
N ILE A 67 3.17 17.83 -22.19
CA ILE A 67 2.70 16.78 -21.28
C ILE A 67 3.86 15.87 -20.89
N GLY A 68 4.11 15.74 -19.58
CA GLY A 68 5.14 14.86 -19.03
C GLY A 68 4.59 13.92 -17.96
N ASP A 69 5.11 12.70 -17.91
CA ASP A 69 4.85 11.78 -16.79
C ASP A 69 5.74 12.13 -15.60
N VAL A 70 5.14 12.61 -14.51
CA VAL A 70 5.87 13.18 -13.38
C VAL A 70 6.10 12.19 -12.23
N VAL A 71 5.83 10.90 -12.44
CA VAL A 71 6.08 9.85 -11.43
C VAL A 71 7.11 8.83 -11.91
N LEU A 72 7.79 8.20 -10.95
CA LEU A 72 8.69 7.09 -11.23
C LEU A 72 7.94 5.77 -11.22
N GLY A 73 8.37 4.85 -12.08
CA GLY A 73 7.77 3.54 -12.24
C GLY A 73 8.60 2.66 -13.17
N TYR A 74 8.13 1.44 -13.41
CA TYR A 74 8.73 0.50 -14.36
C TYR A 74 7.96 0.46 -15.68
N LYS A 75 8.63 -0.05 -16.73
CA LYS A 75 8.01 -0.23 -18.05
C LYS A 75 7.08 -1.43 -18.12
N ASP A 76 7.37 -2.49 -17.35
CA ASP A 76 6.64 -3.74 -17.37
C ASP A 76 6.10 -4.11 -15.99
N ILE A 77 5.01 -4.88 -15.97
CA ILE A 77 4.38 -5.31 -14.72
C ILE A 77 5.24 -6.32 -13.93
N GLY A 78 6.08 -7.12 -14.61
CA GLY A 78 6.95 -8.10 -13.96
C GLY A 78 7.92 -7.44 -12.99
N SER A 79 8.42 -6.26 -13.35
CA SER A 79 9.24 -5.41 -12.48
C SER A 79 8.48 -4.94 -11.24
N TYR A 80 7.18 -4.61 -11.34
CA TYR A 80 6.35 -4.28 -10.17
C TYR A 80 6.06 -5.49 -9.27
N VAL A 81 5.94 -6.69 -9.83
CA VAL A 81 5.73 -7.92 -9.06
C VAL A 81 6.94 -8.23 -8.18
N ASN A 82 8.15 -7.96 -8.68
CA ASN A 82 9.42 -8.20 -7.98
C ASN A 82 9.95 -6.93 -7.26
N ASP A 83 9.16 -5.88 -7.19
CA ASP A 83 9.60 -4.59 -6.66
C ASP A 83 9.82 -4.63 -5.15
N THR A 84 10.92 -4.02 -4.71
CA THR A 84 11.26 -3.79 -3.30
C THR A 84 11.31 -2.29 -2.96
N THR A 85 11.14 -1.42 -3.96
CA THR A 85 11.13 0.05 -3.83
C THR A 85 9.73 0.60 -3.58
N TYR A 86 8.70 -0.18 -3.91
CA TYR A 86 7.28 0.15 -3.81
C TYR A 86 6.89 1.36 -4.67
N PHE A 87 7.33 1.42 -5.93
CA PHE A 87 6.97 2.52 -6.82
C PHE A 87 5.46 2.58 -7.02
N GLY A 88 4.82 3.65 -6.52
CA GLY A 88 3.40 3.95 -6.77
C GLY A 88 2.41 3.04 -6.03
N ALA A 89 2.87 2.00 -5.34
CA ALA A 89 2.01 1.02 -4.70
C ALA A 89 1.27 1.60 -3.47
N LEU A 90 0.12 1.03 -3.15
CA LEU A 90 -0.48 1.20 -1.83
C LEU A 90 0.18 0.23 -0.84
N VAL A 91 0.83 0.76 0.18
CA VAL A 91 1.52 -0.05 1.21
C VAL A 91 0.69 -0.16 2.48
N GLY A 92 0.63 -1.36 3.06
CA GLY A 92 -0.17 -1.72 4.23
C GLY A 92 -0.08 -3.23 4.51
N ARG A 93 -0.64 -3.78 5.59
CA ARG A 93 -1.59 -3.19 6.55
C ARG A 93 -1.03 -2.05 7.40
N VAL A 94 0.27 -2.08 7.69
CA VAL A 94 1.00 -1.00 8.38
C VAL A 94 2.16 -0.56 7.49
N ALA A 95 2.09 0.67 7.02
CA ALA A 95 3.15 1.35 6.30
C ALA A 95 4.34 1.64 7.22
N ASN A 96 5.54 1.68 6.64
CA ASN A 96 6.81 1.85 7.34
C ASN A 96 7.13 0.65 8.26
N ARG A 97 7.97 0.86 9.28
CA ARG A 97 8.60 -0.21 10.07
C ARG A 97 7.84 -0.51 11.36
N ILE A 98 7.67 -1.80 11.65
CA ILE A 98 7.35 -2.31 12.99
C ILE A 98 8.63 -2.93 13.57
N ALA A 99 9.12 -2.34 14.65
CA ALA A 99 10.36 -2.76 15.31
C ALA A 99 10.27 -4.23 15.76
N GLY A 100 11.26 -5.04 15.39
CA GLY A 100 11.28 -6.46 15.75
C GLY A 100 10.18 -7.30 15.09
N GLY A 101 9.35 -6.72 14.22
CA GLY A 101 8.14 -7.36 13.69
C GLY A 101 7.16 -7.76 14.79
N ARG A 102 7.06 -6.95 15.87
CA ARG A 102 6.28 -7.29 17.07
C ARG A 102 5.49 -6.09 17.56
N PHE A 103 4.29 -6.36 18.05
CA PHE A 103 3.47 -5.39 18.76
C PHE A 103 2.51 -6.11 19.72
N THR A 104 1.86 -5.34 20.59
CA THR A 104 0.88 -5.85 21.56
C THR A 104 -0.46 -5.17 21.36
N ILE A 105 -1.55 -5.94 21.48
CA ILE A 105 -2.91 -5.41 21.58
C ILE A 105 -3.51 -5.98 22.86
N ARG A 106 -3.88 -5.13 23.81
CA ARG A 106 -4.42 -5.55 25.12
C ARG A 106 -3.56 -6.64 25.76
N ASP A 107 -2.25 -6.35 25.86
CA ASP A 107 -1.22 -7.23 26.42
C ASP A 107 -1.00 -8.58 25.72
N ARG A 108 -1.74 -8.86 24.64
CA ARG A 108 -1.49 -10.03 23.80
C ARG A 108 -0.40 -9.72 22.77
N PRO A 109 0.70 -10.49 22.73
CA PRO A 109 1.76 -10.28 21.75
C PRO A 109 1.37 -10.83 20.38
N TYR A 110 1.76 -10.09 19.33
CA TYR A 110 1.64 -10.48 17.94
C TYR A 110 3.00 -10.37 17.25
N HIS A 111 3.21 -11.24 16.26
CA HIS A 111 4.42 -11.30 15.46
C HIS A 111 4.04 -11.19 13.98
N THR A 112 4.61 -10.22 13.29
CA THR A 112 4.43 -10.00 11.86
C THR A 112 5.62 -10.52 11.07
N PHE A 113 5.39 -10.75 9.78
CA PHE A 113 6.45 -11.20 8.89
C PHE A 113 7.58 -10.16 8.83
N ARG A 114 8.82 -10.58 9.10
CA ARG A 114 10.00 -9.70 9.05
C ARG A 114 10.64 -9.77 7.67
N ASN A 115 10.66 -8.64 6.98
CA ASN A 115 11.18 -8.49 5.61
C ASN A 115 12.22 -7.37 5.48
N ASP A 116 12.58 -6.70 6.58
CA ASP A 116 13.61 -5.65 6.61
C ASP A 116 14.50 -5.87 7.85
N GLY A 117 15.42 -6.83 7.72
CA GLY A 117 16.22 -7.32 8.85
C GLY A 117 15.33 -7.88 9.95
N ASN A 118 15.43 -7.32 11.16
CA ASN A 118 14.59 -7.71 12.28
C ASN A 118 13.20 -7.06 12.27
N ASN A 119 12.90 -6.18 11.32
CA ASN A 119 11.67 -5.40 11.29
C ASN A 119 10.67 -5.93 10.25
N THR A 120 9.41 -5.57 10.43
CA THR A 120 8.41 -5.65 9.36
C THR A 120 8.37 -4.29 8.67
N LEU A 121 8.50 -4.26 7.35
CA LEU A 121 8.41 -3.06 6.53
C LEU A 121 7.21 -3.18 5.58
N HIS A 122 6.39 -2.12 5.53
CA HIS A 122 5.30 -1.98 4.56
C HIS A 122 4.31 -3.16 4.53
N GLY A 123 4.04 -3.73 5.71
CA GLY A 123 3.08 -4.82 5.89
C GLY A 123 3.64 -6.24 5.71
N GLY A 124 4.94 -6.41 5.47
CA GLY A 124 5.58 -7.73 5.39
C GLY A 124 5.96 -8.15 3.97
N HIS A 125 6.27 -9.44 3.80
CA HIS A 125 6.79 -9.99 2.54
C HIS A 125 5.77 -9.98 1.39
N ARG A 126 4.48 -10.09 1.68
CA ARG A 126 3.40 -9.88 0.69
C ARG A 126 2.40 -8.89 1.26
N GLY A 127 2.84 -7.64 1.42
CA GLY A 127 1.99 -6.53 1.84
C GLY A 127 1.00 -6.11 0.75
N PHE A 128 0.20 -5.09 1.04
CA PHE A 128 -0.88 -4.64 0.16
C PHE A 128 -0.45 -4.16 -1.24
N GLY A 129 0.83 -3.84 -1.42
CA GLY A 129 1.43 -3.48 -2.71
C GLY A 129 1.73 -4.68 -3.62
N GLN A 130 1.61 -5.92 -3.13
CA GLN A 130 2.02 -7.15 -3.83
C GLN A 130 0.88 -8.18 -3.90
N VAL A 131 -0.35 -7.68 -3.99
CA VAL A 131 -1.58 -8.47 -4.10
C VAL A 131 -2.50 -7.87 -5.15
N PHE A 132 -3.42 -8.68 -5.68
CA PHE A 132 -4.46 -8.21 -6.58
C PHE A 132 -5.62 -7.59 -5.79
N TRP A 133 -6.01 -6.40 -6.22
CA TRP A 133 -7.20 -5.71 -5.76
C TRP A 133 -8.36 -5.93 -6.72
N SER A 134 -9.58 -5.93 -6.19
CA SER A 134 -10.79 -5.95 -7.01
C SER A 134 -11.17 -4.51 -7.39
N VAL A 135 -11.62 -4.30 -8.62
CA VAL A 135 -12.28 -3.03 -9.00
C VAL A 135 -13.69 -3.05 -8.42
N ARG A 136 -13.99 -2.10 -7.53
CA ARG A 136 -15.32 -1.95 -6.93
C ARG A 136 -16.18 -0.99 -7.75
N GLU A 137 -15.59 0.08 -8.25
CA GLU A 137 -16.28 1.14 -8.97
C GLU A 137 -15.30 1.83 -9.92
N ARG A 138 -15.79 2.22 -11.10
CA ARG A 138 -15.04 3.05 -12.06
C ARG A 138 -16.01 4.00 -12.75
N VAL A 139 -15.69 5.29 -12.71
CA VAL A 139 -16.49 6.36 -13.29
C VAL A 139 -15.60 7.21 -14.19
N THR A 140 -16.13 7.54 -15.37
CA THR A 140 -15.54 8.48 -16.33
C THR A 140 -16.33 9.78 -16.37
N GLY A 141 -15.79 10.82 -16.99
CA GLY A 141 -16.47 12.11 -17.15
C GLY A 141 -15.66 13.25 -16.53
N GLU A 142 -16.34 14.25 -15.97
CA GLU A 142 -15.70 15.46 -15.45
C GLU A 142 -14.81 15.19 -14.22
N PHE A 143 -15.21 14.25 -13.36
CA PHE A 143 -14.49 13.87 -12.14
C PHE A 143 -14.21 12.36 -12.14
N PRO A 144 -13.35 11.86 -13.05
CA PRO A 144 -13.13 10.44 -13.23
C PRO A 144 -12.45 9.86 -11.99
N HIS A 145 -12.92 8.68 -11.57
CA HIS A 145 -12.37 7.99 -10.42
C HIS A 145 -12.48 6.48 -10.53
N ILE A 146 -11.67 5.78 -9.75
CA ILE A 146 -11.70 4.33 -9.62
C ILE A 146 -11.47 3.95 -8.17
N THR A 147 -12.32 3.06 -7.66
CA THR A 147 -12.23 2.51 -6.31
C THR A 147 -11.81 1.05 -6.39
N PHE A 148 -10.69 0.72 -5.75
CA PHE A 148 -10.24 -0.64 -5.53
C PHE A 148 -10.65 -1.13 -4.15
N SER A 149 -10.88 -2.43 -4.02
CA SER A 149 -11.12 -3.11 -2.74
C SER A 149 -10.21 -4.31 -2.54
N TYR A 150 -9.79 -4.51 -1.29
CA TYR A 150 -9.04 -5.68 -0.86
C TYR A 150 -9.56 -6.16 0.49
N ARG A 151 -9.61 -7.48 0.65
CA ARG A 151 -9.94 -8.12 1.93
C ARG A 151 -8.72 -8.89 2.41
N SER A 152 -8.09 -8.33 3.43
CA SER A 152 -7.01 -8.98 4.17
C SER A 152 -7.63 -9.93 5.19
N TYR A 153 -7.25 -11.21 5.17
CA TYR A 153 -7.81 -12.21 6.08
C TYR A 153 -7.15 -12.16 7.48
N ASP A 154 -7.78 -12.77 8.48
CA ASP A 154 -7.21 -12.88 9.84
C ASP A 154 -5.89 -13.66 9.81
N GLY A 155 -4.82 -13.08 10.35
CA GLY A 155 -3.48 -13.67 10.35
C GLY A 155 -2.66 -13.37 9.10
N GLU A 156 -3.18 -12.63 8.11
CA GLU A 156 -2.40 -12.25 6.92
C GLU A 156 -1.14 -11.47 7.33
N GLN A 157 0.04 -11.95 6.89
CA GLN A 157 1.36 -11.43 7.28
C GLN A 157 1.59 -11.36 8.81
N GLY A 158 0.79 -12.08 9.61
CA GLY A 158 0.84 -12.10 11.08
C GLY A 158 -0.03 -11.03 11.76
N PHE A 159 -0.81 -10.24 11.01
CA PHE A 159 -1.73 -9.26 11.59
C PHE A 159 -3.05 -9.91 12.04
N PRO A 160 -3.56 -9.64 13.24
CA PRO A 160 -4.84 -10.17 13.69
C PRO A 160 -6.02 -9.50 13.00
N GLY A 161 -7.09 -10.23 12.82
CA GLY A 161 -8.37 -9.77 12.30
C GLY A 161 -8.43 -9.61 10.79
N ALA A 162 -9.58 -9.93 10.23
CA ALA A 162 -9.93 -9.58 8.87
C ALA A 162 -10.11 -8.06 8.74
N LEU A 163 -9.63 -7.51 7.63
CA LEU A 163 -9.68 -6.08 7.34
C LEU A 163 -10.16 -5.84 5.91
N ASP A 164 -11.23 -5.06 5.80
CA ASP A 164 -11.67 -4.49 4.53
C ASP A 164 -10.93 -3.20 4.25
N VAL A 165 -10.38 -3.08 3.05
CA VAL A 165 -9.65 -1.90 2.62
C VAL A 165 -10.19 -1.42 1.29
N LEU A 166 -10.34 -0.10 1.18
CA LEU A 166 -10.71 0.59 -0.04
C LEU A 166 -9.67 1.67 -0.33
N VAL A 167 -9.36 1.86 -1.61
CA VAL A 167 -8.65 3.05 -2.09
C VAL A 167 -9.34 3.60 -3.32
N THR A 168 -9.61 4.90 -3.31
CA THR A 168 -10.17 5.63 -4.44
C THR A 168 -9.14 6.60 -4.99
N TYR A 169 -8.82 6.47 -6.27
CA TYR A 169 -8.05 7.46 -7.04
C TYR A 169 -9.03 8.32 -7.83
N LYS A 170 -8.92 9.64 -7.73
CA LYS A 170 -9.85 10.57 -8.38
C LYS A 170 -9.15 11.79 -8.91
N ILE A 171 -9.45 12.19 -10.15
CA ILE A 171 -9.06 13.51 -10.67
C ILE A 171 -10.14 14.51 -10.25
N ASP A 172 -9.79 15.45 -9.38
CA ASP A 172 -10.70 16.43 -8.77
C ASP A 172 -10.73 17.78 -9.52
N GLY A 173 -9.79 18.00 -10.44
CA GLY A 173 -9.60 19.29 -11.11
C GLY A 173 -8.64 19.15 -12.29
N ASP A 174 -8.38 20.26 -12.98
CA ASP A 174 -7.51 20.28 -14.17
C ASP A 174 -6.10 19.72 -13.90
N CYS A 175 -5.58 19.91 -12.68
CA CYS A 175 -4.26 19.43 -12.26
C CYS A 175 -4.25 18.99 -10.79
N SER A 176 -5.39 18.58 -10.26
CA SER A 176 -5.53 18.11 -8.87
C SER A 176 -6.18 16.75 -8.83
N TYR A 177 -5.68 15.88 -7.97
CA TYR A 177 -6.25 14.57 -7.74
C TYR A 177 -6.21 14.26 -6.24
N SER A 178 -7.02 13.30 -5.81
CA SER A 178 -7.04 12.78 -4.46
C SER A 178 -6.83 11.27 -4.43
N VAL A 179 -6.32 10.81 -3.29
CA VAL A 179 -6.25 9.41 -2.91
C VAL A 179 -6.97 9.27 -1.58
N THR A 180 -8.15 8.65 -1.59
CA THR A 180 -8.93 8.42 -0.38
C THR A 180 -8.80 6.97 0.01
N MET A 181 -8.34 6.71 1.23
CA MET A 181 -8.14 5.37 1.77
C MET A 181 -9.07 5.13 2.94
N TYR A 182 -9.71 3.97 2.97
CA TYR A 182 -10.57 3.55 4.06
C TYR A 182 -10.20 2.12 4.47
N ALA A 183 -10.23 1.86 5.77
CA ALA A 183 -10.00 0.54 6.32
C ALA A 183 -10.99 0.26 7.46
N ARG A 184 -11.57 -0.94 7.47
CA ARG A 184 -12.55 -1.38 8.46
C ARG A 184 -12.18 -2.76 9.01
N PRO A 185 -11.82 -2.87 10.30
CA PRO A 185 -11.68 -4.18 10.94
C PRO A 185 -13.06 -4.83 11.05
N LEU A 186 -13.12 -6.14 10.82
CA LEU A 186 -14.39 -6.88 10.78
C LEU A 186 -14.66 -7.67 12.07
N ASP A 187 -13.62 -8.22 12.68
CA ASP A 187 -13.74 -9.23 13.74
C ASP A 187 -12.83 -8.98 14.95
N LYS A 188 -11.61 -8.46 14.75
CA LYS A 188 -10.62 -8.23 15.81
C LYS A 188 -9.98 -6.84 15.71
N PRO A 189 -9.60 -6.23 16.83
CA PRO A 189 -8.74 -5.05 16.82
C PRO A 189 -7.43 -5.35 16.09
N THR A 190 -6.98 -4.42 15.25
CA THR A 190 -5.78 -4.58 14.44
C THR A 190 -5.15 -3.21 14.15
N PRO A 191 -3.81 -3.08 14.08
CA PRO A 191 -3.19 -1.84 13.66
C PRO A 191 -3.43 -1.62 12.17
N VAL A 192 -3.70 -0.37 11.79
CA VAL A 192 -3.82 0.04 10.40
C VAL A 192 -3.10 1.37 10.21
N ASN A 193 -2.24 1.43 9.21
CA ASN A 193 -1.61 2.65 8.74
C ASN A 193 -1.33 2.47 7.25
N LEU A 194 -2.08 3.15 6.38
CA LEU A 194 -1.98 3.01 4.93
C LEU A 194 -1.21 4.18 4.35
N ALA A 195 -0.44 3.92 3.29
CA ALA A 195 0.24 4.97 2.55
C ALA A 195 0.25 4.70 1.05
N GLN A 196 0.23 5.78 0.27
CA GLN A 196 0.49 5.76 -1.15
C GLN A 196 1.97 6.07 -1.37
N HIS A 197 2.67 5.21 -2.12
CA HIS A 197 4.13 5.24 -2.19
C HIS A 197 4.66 5.72 -3.57
N THR A 198 4.01 6.75 -4.14
CA THR A 198 4.49 7.37 -5.39
C THR A 198 5.75 8.19 -5.17
N TYR A 199 6.70 8.01 -6.08
CA TYR A 199 7.89 8.84 -6.21
C TYR A 199 7.70 9.85 -7.33
N TRP A 200 8.03 11.10 -7.06
CA TRP A 200 7.79 12.21 -7.97
C TRP A 200 9.08 12.73 -8.57
N ASN A 201 9.07 12.97 -9.88
CA ASN A 201 10.03 13.81 -10.54
C ASN A 201 9.30 14.78 -11.48
N LEU A 202 9.13 16.03 -11.02
CA LEU A 202 8.48 17.09 -11.80
C LEU A 202 9.20 17.47 -13.11
N ARG A 203 10.42 16.99 -13.36
CA ARG A 203 11.09 17.11 -14.67
C ARG A 203 10.65 16.05 -15.68
N GLY A 204 9.93 15.04 -15.22
CA GLY A 204 9.55 13.87 -15.98
C GLY A 204 10.29 12.61 -15.53
N HIS A 205 9.65 11.46 -15.71
CA HIS A 205 10.25 10.14 -15.57
C HIS A 205 11.54 10.03 -16.40
N GLY A 206 12.62 9.54 -15.79
CA GLY A 206 13.92 9.43 -16.46
C GLY A 206 14.67 10.75 -16.70
N ASN A 207 14.11 11.90 -16.31
CA ASN A 207 14.72 13.20 -16.57
C ASN A 207 15.51 13.75 -15.37
N GLY A 208 16.75 13.27 -15.23
CA GLY A 208 17.73 13.77 -14.27
C GLY A 208 17.34 13.60 -12.79
N THR A 209 17.99 14.37 -11.92
CA THR A 209 17.81 14.28 -10.46
C THR A 209 16.75 15.26 -9.94
N VAL A 210 16.24 14.98 -8.74
CA VAL A 210 15.32 15.88 -8.00
C VAL A 210 16.03 16.98 -7.20
N LEU A 211 17.36 17.07 -7.26
CA LEU A 211 18.14 18.03 -6.44
C LEU A 211 17.86 19.49 -6.80
N GLY A 212 17.31 19.74 -7.99
CA GLY A 212 16.84 21.05 -8.43
C GLY A 212 15.44 21.42 -7.93
N HIS A 213 14.71 20.49 -7.32
CA HIS A 213 13.34 20.73 -6.88
C HIS A 213 13.32 21.51 -5.57
N ALA A 214 12.37 22.43 -5.45
CA ALA A 214 12.11 23.15 -4.21
C ALA A 214 11.02 22.43 -3.41
N VAL A 215 11.30 22.14 -2.14
CA VAL A 215 10.37 21.48 -1.22
C VAL A 215 10.05 22.41 -0.05
N GLN A 216 8.78 22.43 0.37
CA GLN A 216 8.31 23.20 1.51
C GLN A 216 7.39 22.34 2.38
N ILE A 217 7.85 21.81 3.51
CA ILE A 217 7.00 20.97 4.38
C ILE A 217 6.51 21.83 5.54
N PHE A 218 5.19 21.97 5.70
CA PHE A 218 4.58 22.65 6.85
C PHE A 218 4.50 21.72 8.07
N ALA A 219 5.66 21.39 8.65
CA ALA A 219 5.76 20.60 9.87
C ALA A 219 6.63 21.31 10.90
N SER A 220 6.23 21.23 12.17
CA SER A 220 6.99 21.77 13.31
C SER A 220 7.97 20.75 13.91
N ALA A 221 7.85 19.47 13.56
CA ALA A 221 8.69 18.39 14.06
C ALA A 221 8.89 17.29 12.99
N ALA A 222 9.96 16.52 13.15
CA ALA A 222 10.25 15.33 12.36
C ALA A 222 10.81 14.22 13.26
N THR A 223 10.48 12.98 12.93
CA THR A 223 11.01 11.81 13.64
C THR A 223 12.36 11.43 13.04
N SER A 224 13.43 11.50 13.82
CA SER A 224 14.74 11.02 13.39
C SER A 224 14.76 9.50 13.29
N SER A 225 15.32 8.94 12.22
CA SER A 225 15.65 7.52 12.21
C SER A 225 16.71 7.26 13.29
N ARG A 226 16.44 6.28 14.17
CA ARG A 226 17.48 5.78 15.06
C ARG A 226 18.52 5.11 14.17
N ARG A 227 19.76 5.61 14.12
CA ARG A 227 20.86 4.84 13.54
C ARG A 227 20.99 3.58 14.37
N GLU A 228 20.69 2.42 13.79
CA GLU A 228 21.17 1.16 14.35
C GLU A 228 22.69 1.29 14.46
N PRO A 229 23.30 0.96 15.61
CA PRO A 229 24.74 0.87 15.67
C PRO A 229 25.15 -0.18 14.62
N SER A 230 25.84 0.24 13.56
CA SER A 230 26.70 -0.70 12.85
C SER A 230 27.55 -1.38 13.92
N ARG A 231 27.74 -2.70 13.84
CA ARG A 231 28.61 -3.46 14.74
C ARG A 231 29.96 -2.74 14.85
N ARG A 232 30.10 -1.86 15.84
CA ARG A 232 31.34 -1.16 16.15
C ARG A 232 32.07 -2.07 17.13
N SER A 233 33.29 -2.43 16.75
CA SER A 233 34.28 -3.05 17.64
C SER A 233 34.33 -2.30 18.98
N PRO A 234 34.55 -3.01 20.10
CA PRO A 234 34.45 -2.43 21.43
C PRO A 234 35.59 -1.44 21.64
N GLY A 235 35.28 -0.18 21.96
CA GLY A 235 36.30 0.79 22.36
C GLY A 235 35.97 2.24 22.02
N ARG A 236 34.92 2.81 22.62
CA ARG A 236 34.91 4.24 23.02
C ARG A 236 33.68 4.57 23.88
N PRO A 237 33.83 5.34 24.98
CA PRO A 237 32.71 5.65 25.86
C PRO A 237 31.75 6.64 25.19
N SER A 238 30.45 6.43 25.38
CA SER A 238 29.39 7.35 24.98
C SER A 238 29.19 8.43 26.04
N THR A 239 29.42 9.70 25.71
CA THR A 239 28.96 10.83 26.53
C THR A 239 27.50 11.13 26.20
N SER A 240 26.60 10.91 27.17
CA SER A 240 25.19 11.32 27.10
C SER A 240 25.07 12.82 27.33
N GLY A 241 24.77 13.59 26.28
CA GLY A 241 24.34 14.98 26.40
C GLY A 241 22.83 15.10 26.67
N PRO A 242 22.36 16.18 27.32
CA PRO A 242 20.96 16.32 27.73
C PRO A 242 20.01 16.52 26.53
N PRO A 243 18.69 16.29 26.71
CA PRO A 243 17.72 16.39 25.64
C PRO A 243 17.59 17.84 25.15
N ARG A 244 17.84 18.06 23.86
CA ARG A 244 17.66 19.37 23.23
C ARG A 244 16.17 19.65 23.01
N ARG A 245 15.70 20.80 23.50
CA ARG A 245 14.35 21.34 23.34
C ARG A 245 13.89 21.39 21.86
N PRO A 246 12.58 21.33 21.57
CA PRO A 246 12.05 21.45 20.22
C PRO A 246 12.32 22.86 19.65
N ALA A 247 12.99 22.93 18.50
CA ALA A 247 13.23 24.16 17.78
C ALA A 247 12.11 24.41 16.76
N ARG A 248 11.49 25.59 16.82
CA ARG A 248 10.52 26.08 15.83
C ARG A 248 11.30 26.57 14.61
N ALA A 249 11.11 25.96 13.44
CA ALA A 249 11.67 26.51 12.19
C ALA A 249 10.90 26.03 10.96
N SER A 250 10.28 26.96 10.23
CA SER A 250 9.93 26.75 8.83
C SER A 250 11.23 26.64 8.03
N ARG A 251 11.65 25.43 7.66
CA ARG A 251 12.87 25.21 6.87
C ARG A 251 12.49 24.92 5.42
N ARG A 252 13.10 25.67 4.49
CA ARG A 252 13.22 25.23 3.09
C ARG A 252 14.34 24.20 3.04
N TRP A 253 14.01 23.02 2.54
CA TRP A 253 14.99 21.96 2.31
C TRP A 253 15.30 21.91 0.80
N ARG A 254 16.57 21.76 0.44
CA ARG A 254 16.91 21.18 -0.87
C ARG A 254 16.60 19.70 -0.76
N ALA A 255 15.93 19.13 -1.75
CA ALA A 255 15.55 17.72 -1.73
C ALA A 255 16.79 16.85 -1.47
N ALA A 256 16.78 16.11 -0.36
CA ALA A 256 17.67 14.99 -0.16
C ALA A 256 16.94 13.73 -0.63
N ALA A 257 17.63 12.88 -1.39
CA ALA A 257 17.11 11.57 -1.74
C ALA A 257 16.82 10.81 -0.44
N THR A 258 15.64 10.19 -0.34
CA THR A 258 15.15 9.35 0.75
C THR A 258 14.49 10.05 1.95
N THR A 259 13.19 10.34 1.80
CA THR A 259 12.17 9.98 2.80
C THR A 259 10.85 9.77 2.06
N SER A 260 10.44 8.53 1.88
CA SER A 260 9.15 8.17 1.31
C SER A 260 8.10 8.18 2.42
N THR A 261 7.07 9.01 2.22
CA THR A 261 5.65 8.87 2.62
C THR A 261 5.11 10.29 2.83
N SER A 262 4.40 10.83 1.85
CA SER A 262 3.64 12.08 2.01
C SER A 262 2.46 12.05 1.05
N CYS A 263 1.28 12.41 1.53
CA CYS A 263 0.09 12.63 0.71
C CYS A 263 0.15 14.05 0.14
N TRP A 264 -0.14 14.24 -1.15
CA TRP A 264 0.05 15.50 -1.87
C TRP A 264 -1.27 16.03 -2.40
N THR A 265 -1.51 17.33 -2.27
CA THR A 265 -2.58 18.03 -3.01
C THR A 265 -1.98 19.11 -3.90
N ALA A 266 -2.55 19.30 -5.10
CA ALA A 266 -2.20 20.38 -6.00
C ALA A 266 -3.20 21.54 -5.83
N ARG A 267 -2.73 22.78 -5.79
CA ARG A 267 -3.58 23.97 -5.97
C ARG A 267 -2.97 24.93 -6.98
N ARG A 268 -3.78 25.31 -7.97
CA ARG A 268 -3.44 26.27 -9.03
C ARG A 268 -3.05 27.63 -8.43
N THR A 269 -1.89 28.15 -8.81
CA THR A 269 -1.59 29.59 -8.71
C THR A 269 -1.06 30.07 -10.07
N GLY A 270 -1.94 30.63 -10.90
CA GLY A 270 -1.62 31.14 -12.24
C GLY A 270 -2.10 30.25 -13.40
N ARG A 271 -1.73 30.62 -14.63
CA ARG A 271 -2.09 29.93 -15.89
C ARG A 271 -1.30 28.63 -16.16
N GLY A 272 -0.49 28.16 -15.21
CA GLY A 272 0.25 26.91 -15.33
C GLY A 272 0.19 26.07 -14.04
N CYS A 273 0.26 24.74 -14.18
CA CYS A 273 0.11 23.78 -13.10
C CYS A 273 1.37 23.60 -12.20
N ALA A 274 2.33 24.52 -12.27
CA ALA A 274 3.65 24.37 -11.65
C ALA A 274 3.75 24.91 -10.21
N ARG A 275 2.69 24.77 -9.39
CA ARG A 275 2.81 25.06 -7.96
C ARG A 275 1.99 24.08 -7.13
N TRP A 276 2.69 23.14 -6.50
CA TRP A 276 2.13 22.22 -5.52
C TRP A 276 2.22 22.89 -4.16
N ARG A 277 1.08 23.02 -3.46
CA ARG A 277 0.98 23.60 -2.12
C ARG A 277 0.42 22.54 -1.19
N TRP A 278 1.08 22.41 -0.07
CA TRP A 278 0.78 21.52 1.05
C TRP A 278 -0.37 22.06 1.87
#